data_AF-C6A486-F1
#
_entry.id   AF-C6A486-F1
#
_cell.length_a   1.000
_cell.length_b   1.000
_cell.length_c   1.000
_cell.angle_alpha   90.00
_cell.angle_beta   90.00
_cell.angle_gamma   90.00
#
_symmetry.space_group_name_H-M   'P 1'
#
loop_
_entity.id
_entity.type
_entity.pdbx_description
1 polymer ?
#
loop_
_entity_poly.entity_id
_entity_poly.type
_entity_poly.pdbx_seq_one_letter_code
_entity_poly.pdbx_strand_id
1 'polypeptide(L)'
;MAENPFKADIEKVQKEYSEKMTTGAIVYIPGSSVVNKTGGWRVFMPKFDKDKCIRCFICYTLCPEPAIYLDEESYPVFDYDYCKGCGICANECPTKAIEMVRETK
;
A
#
# COMPACT_ATOMS: atom_id res chain seq x y z
N MET A 1 -13.16 9.81 0.87
CA MET A 1 -12.10 8.79 0.67
C MET A 1 -11.06 9.09 1.70
N ALA A 2 -10.73 8.16 2.60
CA ALA A 2 -9.64 8.43 3.54
C ALA A 2 -8.33 8.55 2.76
N GLU A 3 -7.71 9.72 2.85
CA GLU A 3 -6.40 9.95 2.25
C GLU A 3 -5.32 9.40 3.19
N ASN A 4 -4.19 8.99 2.61
CA ASN A 4 -3.02 8.58 3.38
C ASN A 4 -2.63 9.71 4.37
N PRO A 5 -2.61 9.46 5.70
CA PRO A 5 -2.36 10.51 6.70
C PRO A 5 -0.96 11.12 6.59
N PHE A 6 -0.04 10.48 5.85
CA PHE A 6 1.32 10.95 5.62
C PHE A 6 1.51 11.54 4.21
N LYS A 7 0.44 11.74 3.43
CA LYS A 7 0.50 12.19 2.04
C LYS A 7 1.32 13.47 1.85
N ALA A 8 1.16 14.48 2.72
CA ALA A 8 1.91 15.72 2.63
C ALA A 8 3.42 15.53 2.86
N ASP A 9 3.81 14.68 3.81
CA ASP A 9 5.21 14.36 4.07
C ASP A 9 5.82 13.56 2.91
N ILE A 10 5.06 12.61 2.37
CA ILE A 10 5.45 11.81 1.20
C ILE A 10 5.68 12.69 -0.02
N GLU A 11 4.75 13.59 -0.34
CA GLU A 11 4.87 14.50 -1.48
C GLU A 11 6.09 15.42 -1.36
N LYS A 12 6.38 15.91 -0.16
CA LYS A 12 7.58 16.71 0.11
C LYS A 12 8.87 15.92 -0.19
N VAL A 13 8.97 14.69 0.31
CA VAL A 13 10.13 13.82 0.10
C VAL A 13 10.26 13.40 -1.38
N GLN A 14 9.15 13.08 -2.04
CA GLN A 14 9.12 12.76 -3.48
C GLN A 14 9.62 13.92 -4.34
N LYS A 15 9.17 15.15 -4.06
CA LYS A 15 9.61 16.34 -4.80
C LYS A 15 11.12 16.61 -4.65
N GLU A 16 11.69 16.29 -3.50
CA GLU A 16 13.10 16.55 -3.21
C GLU A 16 14.05 15.51 -3.83
N TYR A 17 13.59 14.26 -3.97
CA TYR A 17 14.48 13.10 -4.24
C TYR A 17 14.09 12.18 -5.40
N SER A 18 12.96 12.39 -6.07
CA SER A 18 12.44 11.50 -7.13
C SER A 18 13.37 11.23 -8.33
N GLU A 19 14.36 12.09 -8.58
CA GLU A 19 15.24 11.98 -9.76
C GLU A 19 16.71 11.65 -9.42
N LYS A 20 17.05 11.44 -8.14
CA LYS A 20 18.44 11.27 -7.70
C LYS A 20 18.72 9.84 -7.24
N MET A 21 19.04 8.95 -8.18
CA MET A 21 19.65 7.66 -7.84
C MET A 21 21.15 7.83 -7.61
N THR A 22 21.64 7.32 -6.49
CA THR A 22 23.07 7.22 -6.20
C THR A 22 23.70 6.06 -6.98
N THR A 23 25.01 6.13 -7.18
CA THR A 23 25.80 5.00 -7.68
C THR A 23 25.55 3.78 -6.78
N GLY A 24 25.09 2.67 -7.37
CA GLY A 24 24.80 1.43 -6.65
C GLY A 24 23.47 1.42 -5.87
N ALA A 25 22.57 2.38 -6.11
CA ALA A 25 21.26 2.47 -5.43
C ALA A 25 21.36 2.49 -3.90
N ILE A 26 22.38 3.17 -3.37
CA ILE A 26 22.61 3.32 -1.93
C ILE A 26 21.46 4.15 -1.33
N VAL A 27 20.81 3.60 -0.31
CA VAL A 27 19.83 4.31 0.52
C VAL A 27 20.58 5.25 1.47
N TYR A 28 20.59 6.54 1.18
CA TYR A 28 21.30 7.56 1.98
C TYR A 28 20.36 8.51 2.73
N ILE A 29 19.05 8.42 2.49
CA ILE A 29 18.01 9.24 3.13
C ILE A 29 17.09 8.32 3.94
N PRO A 30 16.92 8.58 5.25
CA PRO A 30 15.91 7.89 6.06
C PRO A 30 14.51 8.07 5.46
N GLY A 31 13.72 7.01 5.41
CA GLY A 31 12.34 7.08 4.89
C GLY A 31 12.22 7.23 3.37
N SER A 32 13.31 7.05 2.61
CA SER A 32 13.30 7.13 1.13
C SER A 32 12.41 6.10 0.43
N SER A 33 11.89 5.09 1.12
CA SER A 33 10.93 4.12 0.57
C SER A 33 9.73 4.80 -0.08
N VAL A 34 9.29 5.94 0.45
CA VAL A 34 8.16 6.73 -0.08
C VAL A 34 8.46 7.45 -1.41
N VAL A 35 9.73 7.51 -1.82
CA VAL A 35 10.10 8.09 -3.12
C VAL A 35 9.75 7.12 -4.25
N ASN A 36 9.85 5.81 -3.97
CA ASN A 36 9.72 4.77 -4.97
C ASN A 36 8.29 4.22 -4.98
N LYS A 37 7.45 4.70 -5.89
CA LYS A 37 6.12 4.11 -6.12
C LYS A 37 6.27 2.69 -6.66
N THR A 38 5.94 1.70 -5.85
CA THR A 38 6.11 0.27 -6.18
C THR A 38 4.86 -0.39 -6.77
N GLY A 39 3.76 0.36 -6.93
CA GLY A 39 2.52 -0.10 -7.55
C GLY A 39 2.73 -0.64 -8.97
N GLY A 40 3.74 -0.17 -9.71
CA GLY A 40 4.04 -0.71 -11.04
C GLY A 40 4.36 -2.21 -11.08
N TRP A 41 4.71 -2.83 -9.96
CA TRP A 41 5.21 -4.22 -9.89
C TRP A 41 4.10 -5.27 -9.87
N ARG A 42 2.86 -4.84 -9.64
CA ARG A 42 1.73 -5.72 -9.41
C ARG A 42 1.23 -6.37 -10.71
N VAL A 43 0.84 -7.63 -10.61
CA VAL A 43 0.05 -8.34 -11.65
C VAL A 43 -1.39 -8.55 -11.19
N PHE A 44 -1.62 -8.63 -9.88
CA PHE A 44 -2.94 -8.82 -9.26
C PHE A 44 -3.21 -7.73 -8.21
N MET A 45 -4.45 -7.25 -8.07
CA MET A 45 -4.93 -6.36 -7.00
C MET A 45 -5.84 -6.99 -5.98
N PRO A 46 -5.73 -6.57 -4.70
CA PRO A 46 -6.77 -6.81 -3.74
C PRO A 46 -8.01 -5.99 -4.12
N LYS A 47 -9.12 -6.67 -4.36
CA LYS A 47 -10.46 -6.11 -4.42
C LYS A 47 -11.12 -6.31 -3.06
N PHE A 48 -11.47 -5.21 -2.41
CA PHE A 48 -12.02 -5.20 -1.06
C PHE A 48 -13.55 -5.19 -1.08
N ASP A 49 -14.16 -6.05 -0.25
CA ASP A 49 -15.59 -6.17 -0.02
C ASP A 49 -15.93 -5.71 1.41
N LYS A 50 -16.58 -4.54 1.51
CA LYS A 50 -16.89 -3.89 2.80
C LYS A 50 -17.87 -4.73 3.62
N ASP A 51 -18.81 -5.43 3.00
CA ASP A 51 -19.89 -6.17 3.67
C ASP A 51 -19.38 -7.42 4.40
N LYS A 52 -18.27 -8.00 3.92
CA LYS A 52 -17.62 -9.15 4.57
C LYS A 52 -16.60 -8.76 5.64
N CYS A 53 -16.23 -7.49 5.74
CA CYS A 53 -15.15 -7.05 6.61
C CYS A 53 -15.61 -6.90 8.06
N ILE A 54 -14.92 -7.57 8.99
CA ILE A 54 -15.18 -7.47 10.43
C ILE A 54 -14.24 -6.50 11.16
N ARG A 55 -13.44 -5.71 10.42
CA ARG A 55 -12.49 -4.73 10.97
C ARG A 55 -11.51 -5.32 11.99
N CYS A 56 -10.99 -6.52 11.70
CA CYS A 56 -10.00 -7.19 12.55
C CYS A 56 -8.56 -6.70 12.37
N PHE A 57 -8.31 -5.84 11.38
CA PHE A 57 -7.02 -5.21 11.06
C PHE A 57 -5.87 -6.15 10.68
N ILE A 58 -6.09 -7.46 10.55
CA ILE A 58 -5.05 -8.42 10.14
C ILE A 58 -4.39 -8.01 8.82
N CYS A 59 -5.19 -7.61 7.82
CA CYS A 59 -4.66 -7.16 6.53
C CYS A 59 -3.77 -5.92 6.66
N TYR A 60 -4.15 -4.97 7.50
CA TYR A 60 -3.37 -3.77 7.82
C TYR A 60 -2.04 -4.14 8.51
N THR A 61 -2.10 -4.96 9.56
CA THR A 61 -0.94 -5.33 10.37
C THR A 61 0.09 -6.17 9.59
N LEU A 62 -0.36 -7.05 8.70
CA LEU A 62 0.53 -7.96 7.96
C LEU A 62 1.02 -7.41 6.62
N CYS A 63 0.66 -6.18 6.25
CA CYS A 63 1.16 -5.59 5.01
C CYS A 63 2.66 -5.25 5.14
N PRO A 64 3.56 -5.85 4.33
CA PRO A 64 4.99 -5.58 4.42
C PRO A 64 5.43 -4.24 3.80
N GLU A 65 4.55 -3.59 3.04
CA GLU A 65 4.82 -2.37 2.24
C GLU A 65 4.05 -1.14 2.76
N PRO A 66 3.64 -1.13 4.04
CA PRO A 66 2.59 -0.25 4.60
C PRO A 66 1.54 0.33 3.62
N ALA A 67 1.07 -0.46 2.66
CA ALA A 67 0.20 -0.01 1.57
C ALA A 67 -1.30 -0.13 1.92
N ILE A 68 -1.62 -0.25 3.21
CA ILE A 68 -2.99 -0.33 3.72
C ILE A 68 -3.08 0.66 4.88
N TYR A 69 -4.07 1.55 4.82
CA TYR A 69 -4.41 2.51 5.87
C TYR A 69 -5.77 2.17 6.45
N LEU A 70 -6.16 2.84 7.54
CA LEU A 70 -7.50 2.75 8.11
C LEU A 70 -8.23 4.08 7.86
N ASP A 71 -9.46 4.01 7.35
CA ASP A 71 -10.35 5.18 7.29
C ASP A 71 -10.92 5.54 8.67
N GLU A 72 -11.73 6.60 8.70
CA GLU A 72 -12.39 7.08 9.93
C GLU A 72 -13.35 6.04 10.55
N GLU A 73 -13.88 5.12 9.75
CA GLU A 73 -14.75 4.02 10.18
C GLU A 73 -13.95 2.74 10.54
N SER A 74 -12.62 2.82 10.48
CA SER A 74 -11.68 1.71 10.66
C SER A 74 -11.77 0.62 9.59
N TYR A 75 -12.15 0.96 8.36
CA TYR A 75 -12.01 0.04 7.23
C TYR A 75 -10.64 0.17 6.56
N PRO A 76 -10.10 -0.94 6.03
CA PRO A 76 -8.84 -0.90 5.30
C PRO A 76 -9.00 -0.16 3.97
N VAL A 77 -8.08 0.77 3.71
CA VAL A 77 -7.95 1.52 2.45
C VAL A 77 -6.61 1.16 1.82
N PHE A 78 -6.63 0.69 0.57
CA PHE A 78 -5.45 0.19 -0.13
C PHE A 78 -4.81 1.32 -0.95
N ASP A 79 -3.52 1.55 -0.74
CA ASP A 79 -2.72 2.48 -1.54
C ASP A 79 -2.14 1.74 -2.75
N TYR A 80 -2.75 1.93 -3.91
CA TYR A 80 -2.33 1.25 -5.13
C TYR A 80 -1.04 1.83 -5.73
N ASP A 81 -0.57 2.99 -5.29
CA ASP A 81 0.74 3.52 -5.71
C ASP A 81 1.91 2.72 -5.10
N TYR A 82 1.67 2.00 -4.00
CA TYR A 82 2.67 1.16 -3.31
C TYR A 82 2.27 -0.32 -3.21
N CYS A 83 1.00 -0.67 -3.41
CA CYS A 83 0.58 -2.06 -3.32
C CYS A 83 1.21 -2.92 -4.42
N LYS A 84 2.20 -3.75 -4.04
CA LYS A 84 2.87 -4.73 -4.92
C LYS A 84 2.00 -5.91 -5.36
N GLY A 85 0.81 -6.07 -4.77
CA GLY A 85 -0.10 -7.17 -5.10
C GLY A 85 0.36 -8.55 -4.60
N CYS A 86 1.08 -8.62 -3.47
CA CYS A 86 1.63 -9.88 -2.93
C CYS A 86 0.57 -10.88 -2.43
N GLY A 87 -0.65 -10.44 -2.14
CA GLY A 87 -1.76 -11.31 -1.74
C GLY A 87 -1.82 -11.72 -0.26
N ILE A 88 -0.85 -11.33 0.57
CA ILE A 88 -0.85 -11.65 2.02
C ILE A 88 -2.16 -11.21 2.69
N CYS A 89 -2.62 -9.99 2.41
CA CYS A 89 -3.87 -9.46 2.95
C CYS A 89 -5.10 -10.32 2.62
N ALA A 90 -5.15 -10.90 1.42
CA ALA A 90 -6.23 -11.78 0.99
C ALA A 90 -6.12 -13.18 1.61
N ASN A 91 -4.89 -13.72 1.70
CA ASN A 91 -4.63 -15.02 2.31
C ASN A 91 -5.08 -15.05 3.78
N GLU A 92 -4.64 -14.05 4.54
CA GLU A 92 -4.83 -13.95 5.99
C GLU A 92 -6.20 -13.40 6.41
N CYS A 93 -7.00 -12.91 5.47
CA CYS A 93 -8.34 -12.41 5.78
C CYS A 93 -9.24 -13.57 6.25
N PRO A 94 -9.70 -13.58 7.52
CA PRO A 94 -10.48 -14.70 8.06
C PRO A 94 -11.88 -14.78 7.43
N THR A 95 -12.43 -13.66 6.97
CA THR A 95 -13.77 -13.59 6.35
C THR A 95 -13.73 -13.55 4.83
N LYS A 96 -12.55 -13.67 4.22
CA LYS A 96 -12.35 -13.59 2.76
C LYS A 96 -13.00 -12.34 2.14
N ALA A 97 -12.89 -11.21 2.85
CA ALA A 97 -13.33 -9.89 2.40
C ALA A 97 -12.41 -9.26 1.33
N ILE A 98 -11.33 -9.94 0.95
CA ILE A 98 -10.37 -9.44 -0.03
C ILE A 98 -10.13 -10.54 -1.07
N GLU A 99 -10.36 -10.22 -2.33
CA GLU A 99 -10.14 -11.10 -3.48
C GLU A 99 -8.97 -10.58 -4.33
N MET A 100 -8.06 -11.45 -4.77
CA MET A 100 -7.00 -11.05 -5.70
C MET A 100 -7.47 -11.16 -7.14
N VAL A 101 -7.65 -10.02 -7.82
CA VAL A 101 -8.07 -9.95 -9.23
C VAL A 101 -6.91 -9.54 -10.12
N ARG A 102 -6.85 -10.02 -11.36
CA ARG A 102 -5.80 -9.61 -12.31
C ARG A 102 -5.95 -8.13 -12.61
N GLU A 103 -4.84 -7.40 -12.53
CA GLU A 103 -4.82 -5.99 -12.90
C GLU A 103 -4.91 -5.86 -14.43
N THR A 104 -5.89 -5.08 -14.89
CA THR A 104 -6.02 -4.67 -16.29
C THR A 104 -5.63 -3.20 -16.38
N LYS A 105 -4.56 -2.92 -17.12
CA LYS A 105 -4.12 -1.55 -17.45
C LYS A 105 -4.68 -1.14 -18.80
#